data_AF-R6DGM1-F1
#
_entry.id   AF-R6DGM1-F1
#
_cell.length_a   1.000
_cell.length_b   1.000
_cell.length_c   1.000
_cell.angle_alpha   90.00
_cell.angle_beta   90.00
_cell.angle_gamma   90.00
#
_symmetry.space_group_name_H-M   'P 1'
#
loop_
_entity.id
_entity.type
_entity.pdbx_description
1 polymer ?
#
loop_
_entity_poly.entity_id
_entity_poly.type
_entity_poly.pdbx_seq_one_letter_code
_entity_poly.pdbx_strand_id
1 'polypeptide(L)'
;MKQEDKLYEEWLSELKSKQPILKNPEELTTSILNSIPRSHPKTGRRKFLIGAWLSGFAAAVLLLLFINDTYLSPIPQQNEYGDWQNNTSFPLPENWKEMGIQEKNNYLSSRFTRQRQLRQTRIIQLIKENRSK
;
A
#
# COMPACT_ATOMS: atom_id res chain seq x y z
N MET A 1 13.07 -73.89 15.73
CA MET A 1 12.45 -72.55 15.86
C MET A 1 11.06 -72.69 16.49
N LYS A 2 10.95 -72.92 17.81
CA LYS A 2 9.62 -73.18 18.43
C LYS A 2 9.48 -72.76 19.90
N GLN A 3 10.49 -72.15 20.53
CA GLN A 3 10.44 -71.83 21.97
C GLN A 3 10.35 -70.32 22.22
N GLU A 4 11.15 -69.54 21.50
CA GLU A 4 11.08 -68.08 21.53
C GLU A 4 9.71 -67.55 21.06
N ASP A 5 9.16 -68.14 20.00
CA ASP A 5 7.83 -67.77 19.49
C ASP A 5 6.72 -68.05 20.52
N LYS A 6 6.85 -69.12 21.31
CA LYS A 6 5.86 -69.44 22.36
C LYS A 6 5.94 -68.46 23.53
N LEU A 7 7.16 -68.08 23.92
CA LEU A 7 7.38 -67.07 24.95
C LEU A 7 6.83 -65.71 24.50
N TYR A 8 6.98 -65.39 23.22
CA TYR A 8 6.46 -64.15 22.65
C TYR A 8 4.92 -64.10 22.67
N GLU A 9 4.26 -65.18 22.29
CA GLU A 9 2.79 -65.26 22.34
C GLU A 9 2.24 -65.21 23.78
N GLU A 10 2.92 -65.88 24.73
CA GLU A 10 2.58 -65.81 26.14
C GLU A 10 2.71 -64.38 26.68
N TRP A 11 3.81 -63.69 26.36
CA TRP A 11 4.02 -62.29 26.74
C TRP A 11 2.98 -61.34 26.13
N LEU A 12 2.60 -61.53 24.85
CA LEU A 12 1.54 -60.75 24.22
C LEU A 12 0.18 -60.98 24.88
N SER A 13 -0.11 -62.21 25.30
CA SER A 13 -1.35 -62.53 26.01
C SER A 13 -1.39 -61.84 27.39
N GLU A 14 -0.26 -61.79 28.09
CA GLU A 14 -0.14 -61.10 29.37
C GLU A 14 -0.36 -59.59 29.22
N LEU A 15 0.26 -58.97 28.20
CA LEU A 15 0.07 -57.56 27.89
C LEU A 15 -1.38 -57.21 27.51
N LYS A 16 -2.05 -58.05 26.71
CA LYS A 16 -3.45 -57.83 26.34
C LYS A 16 -4.39 -57.99 27.54
N SER A 17 -4.08 -58.89 28.46
CA SER A 17 -4.88 -59.13 29.66
C SER A 17 -4.75 -58.00 30.69
N LYS A 18 -3.56 -57.41 30.81
CA LYS A 18 -3.27 -56.30 31.71
C LYS A 18 -3.43 -55.00 30.95
N GLN A 19 -4.66 -54.50 30.85
CA GLN A 19 -4.86 -53.11 30.43
C GLN A 19 -4.03 -52.22 31.36
N PRO A 20 -3.12 -51.38 30.85
CA PRO A 20 -2.39 -50.44 31.70
C PRO A 20 -3.40 -49.43 32.24
N ILE A 21 -3.86 -49.67 33.47
CA ILE A 21 -4.68 -48.70 34.19
C ILE A 21 -3.77 -47.53 34.51
N LEU A 22 -3.99 -46.43 33.83
CA LEU A 22 -3.25 -45.20 34.04
C LEU A 22 -3.57 -44.70 35.46
N LYS A 23 -2.58 -44.73 36.35
CA LYS A 23 -2.72 -44.13 37.68
C LYS A 23 -2.78 -42.62 37.49
N ASN A 24 -3.82 -41.98 38.03
CA ASN A 24 -4.04 -40.53 37.97
C ASN A 24 -4.04 -39.96 36.54
N PRO A 25 -5.05 -40.28 35.71
CA PRO A 25 -5.14 -39.77 34.35
C PRO A 25 -5.19 -38.22 34.30
N GLU A 26 -5.73 -37.57 35.33
CA GLU A 26 -5.84 -36.11 35.41
C GLU A 26 -4.47 -35.41 35.60
N GLU A 27 -3.56 -35.99 36.38
CA GLU A 27 -2.20 -35.47 36.57
C GLU A 27 -1.39 -35.54 35.28
N LEU A 28 -1.53 -36.65 34.55
CA LEU A 28 -0.89 -36.81 33.24
C LEU A 28 -1.46 -35.84 32.21
N THR A 29 -2.78 -35.65 32.21
CA THR A 29 -3.44 -34.69 31.30
C THR A 29 -2.94 -33.27 31.56
N THR A 30 -2.85 -32.84 32.82
CA THR A 30 -2.35 -31.51 33.17
C THR A 30 -0.86 -31.34 32.85
N SER A 31 -0.04 -32.35 33.09
CA SER A 31 1.38 -32.35 32.72
C SER A 31 1.59 -32.25 31.20
N ILE A 32 0.81 -32.99 30.42
CA ILE A 32 0.82 -32.92 28.95
C ILE A 32 0.39 -31.52 28.48
N LEU A 33 -0.73 -31.00 29.00
CA LEU A 33 -1.21 -29.66 28.64
C LEU A 33 -0.23 -28.54 29.00
N ASN A 34 0.51 -28.68 30.11
CA ASN A 34 1.52 -27.71 30.54
C ASN A 34 2.84 -27.82 29.75
N SER A 35 3.22 -29.03 29.35
CA SER A 35 4.46 -29.27 28.57
C SER A 35 4.33 -28.90 27.10
N ILE A 36 3.12 -28.90 26.55
CA ILE A 36 2.87 -28.37 25.20
C ILE A 36 3.12 -26.86 25.27
N PRO A 37 4.12 -26.32 24.54
CA PRO A 37 4.31 -24.89 24.47
C PRO A 37 3.03 -24.31 23.87
N ARG A 38 2.26 -23.62 24.70
CA ARG A 38 1.04 -22.93 24.27
C ARG A 38 1.51 -21.88 23.29
N SER A 39 1.41 -22.20 22.00
CA SER A 39 1.64 -21.27 20.92
C SER A 39 0.50 -20.26 20.99
N HIS A 40 0.65 -19.30 21.90
CA HIS A 40 -0.15 -18.10 21.88
C HIS A 40 0.14 -17.47 20.52
N PRO A 41 -0.86 -17.28 19.65
CA PRO A 41 -0.63 -16.52 18.43
C PRO A 41 -0.16 -15.14 18.89
N LYS A 42 1.15 -14.88 18.72
CA LYS A 42 1.74 -13.57 18.99
C LYS A 42 0.87 -12.56 18.26
N THR A 43 0.20 -11.70 19.01
CA THR A 43 -0.77 -10.69 18.56
C THR A 43 -0.16 -9.60 17.65
N GLY A 44 1.01 -9.85 17.05
CA GLY A 44 1.74 -8.93 16.19
C GLY A 44 1.32 -8.88 14.72
N ARG A 45 0.43 -9.77 14.24
CA ARG A 45 0.01 -9.80 12.83
C ARG A 45 -1.01 -8.71 12.44
N ARG A 46 -1.56 -7.95 13.39
CA ARG A 46 -2.50 -6.87 13.06
C ARG A 46 -1.85 -5.70 12.33
N LYS A 47 -0.57 -5.41 12.57
CA LYS A 47 0.13 -4.23 12.01
C LYS A 47 0.37 -4.31 10.50
N PHE A 48 0.47 -5.51 9.94
CA PHE A 48 0.73 -5.72 8.51
C PHE A 48 -0.52 -5.45 7.64
N LEU A 49 -1.72 -5.60 8.18
CA LEU A 49 -2.96 -5.39 7.42
C LEU A 49 -3.25 -3.90 7.16
N ILE A 50 -2.81 -2.99 8.04
CA ILE A 50 -2.95 -1.54 7.83
C ILE A 50 -1.94 -1.03 6.80
N GLY A 51 -0.73 -1.60 6.75
CA GLY A 51 0.28 -1.27 5.72
C GLY A 51 -0.14 -1.70 4.31
N ALA A 52 -0.83 -2.83 4.18
CA ALA A 52 -1.35 -3.31 2.90
C ALA A 52 -2.42 -2.38 2.28
N TRP A 53 -3.20 -1.68 3.11
CA TRP A 53 -4.25 -0.77 2.64
C TRP A 53 -3.70 0.52 2.02
N LEU A 54 -2.63 1.06 2.61
CA LEU A 54 -1.93 2.24 2.08
C LEU A 54 -1.25 1.94 0.74
N SER A 55 -0.72 0.73 0.57
CA SER A 55 -0.13 0.28 -0.70
C SER A 55 -1.17 0.16 -1.82
N GLY A 56 -2.38 -0.33 -1.49
CA GLY A 56 -3.49 -0.38 -2.45
C GLY A 56 -3.96 1.01 -2.88
N PHE A 57 -4.07 1.94 -1.94
CA PHE A 57 -4.42 3.34 -2.23
C PHE A 57 -3.37 4.03 -3.12
N ALA A 58 -2.08 3.86 -2.82
CA ALA A 58 -1.01 4.43 -3.64
C ALA A 58 -1.03 3.89 -5.08
N ALA A 59 -1.22 2.58 -5.25
CA ALA A 59 -1.34 1.97 -6.58
C ALA A 59 -2.57 2.48 -7.35
N ALA A 60 -3.71 2.61 -6.68
CA ALA A 60 -4.93 3.15 -7.30
C ALA A 60 -4.76 4.61 -7.74
N VAL A 61 -4.08 5.44 -6.94
CA VAL A 61 -3.76 6.83 -7.30
C VAL A 61 -2.81 6.90 -8.49
N LEU A 62 -1.77 6.06 -8.52
CA LEU A 62 -0.86 5.96 -9.67
C LEU A 62 -1.60 5.52 -10.95
N LEU A 63 -2.53 4.57 -10.84
CA LEU A 63 -3.33 4.09 -11.96
C LEU A 63 -4.29 5.20 -12.45
N LEU A 64 -4.91 5.95 -11.53
CA LEU A 64 -5.72 7.12 -11.88
C LEU A 64 -4.90 8.18 -12.60
N LEU A 65 -3.69 8.50 -12.11
CA LEU A 65 -2.79 9.47 -12.75
C LEU A 65 -2.33 8.99 -14.13
N PHE A 66 -2.01 7.70 -14.27
CA PHE A 66 -1.58 7.11 -15.53
C PHE A 66 -2.70 7.12 -16.57
N ILE A 67 -3.91 6.73 -16.17
CA ILE A 67 -5.13 6.90 -16.96
C ILE A 67 -5.27 8.38 -17.33
N ASN A 68 -5.22 9.29 -16.38
CA ASN A 68 -5.39 10.71 -16.68
C ASN A 68 -4.35 11.25 -17.67
N ASP A 69 -3.08 10.85 -17.57
CA ASP A 69 -2.04 11.19 -18.55
C ASP A 69 -2.36 10.60 -19.93
N THR A 70 -2.82 9.34 -20.00
CA THR A 70 -3.17 8.70 -21.28
C THR A 70 -4.47 9.22 -21.91
N TYR A 71 -5.44 9.70 -21.12
CA TYR A 71 -6.74 10.17 -21.62
C TYR A 71 -6.84 11.70 -21.79
N LEU A 72 -6.07 12.49 -21.03
CA LEU A 72 -6.01 13.95 -21.18
C LEU A 72 -4.80 14.44 -21.99
N SER A 73 -3.74 13.64 -22.12
CA SER A 73 -2.66 13.94 -23.06
C SER A 73 -2.76 12.98 -24.24
N PRO A 74 -3.26 13.40 -25.42
CA PRO A 74 -2.70 12.81 -26.62
C PRO A 74 -1.20 13.05 -26.50
N ILE A 75 -0.40 11.98 -26.44
CA ILE A 75 1.06 12.12 -26.51
C ILE A 75 1.31 12.90 -27.79
N PRO A 76 1.82 14.14 -27.73
CA PRO A 76 2.22 14.80 -28.94
C PRO A 76 3.41 13.99 -29.44
N GLN A 77 3.22 13.37 -30.60
CA GLN A 77 4.29 12.85 -31.43
C GLN A 77 5.46 13.84 -31.36
N GLN A 78 6.69 13.35 -31.22
CA GLN A 78 7.96 14.03 -30.90
C GLN A 78 8.29 15.39 -31.59
N ASN A 79 7.41 15.89 -32.46
CA ASN A 79 7.54 17.12 -33.21
C ASN A 79 6.97 18.36 -32.48
N GLU A 80 6.20 18.19 -31.39
CA GLU A 80 5.57 19.32 -30.66
C GLU A 80 6.28 19.73 -29.36
N TYR A 81 7.29 18.97 -28.93
CA TYR A 81 8.09 19.33 -27.74
C TYR A 81 9.04 20.51 -27.99
N GLY A 82 9.42 20.74 -29.26
CA GLY A 82 10.22 21.90 -29.66
C GLY A 82 9.44 23.21 -29.61
N ASP A 83 8.14 23.19 -29.91
CA ASP A 83 7.32 24.41 -29.99
C ASP A 83 6.82 24.86 -28.60
N TRP A 84 6.55 23.93 -27.69
CA TRP A 84 6.23 24.27 -26.30
C TRP A 84 7.41 24.89 -25.55
N GLN A 85 8.65 24.43 -25.76
CA GLN A 85 9.82 25.08 -25.14
C GLN A 85 10.03 26.51 -25.63
N ASN A 86 9.70 26.79 -26.90
CA ASN A 86 9.80 28.13 -27.47
C ASN A 86 8.66 29.06 -26.99
N ASN A 87 7.46 28.52 -26.78
CA ASN A 87 6.28 29.29 -26.30
C ASN A 87 6.18 29.40 -24.77
N THR A 88 6.98 28.67 -24.00
CA THR A 88 7.06 28.78 -22.53
C THR A 88 8.10 29.82 -22.07
N SER A 89 8.67 30.61 -23.00
CA SER A 89 9.46 31.80 -22.64
C SER A 89 8.52 32.94 -22.26
N PHE A 90 8.02 32.91 -21.03
CA PHE A 90 7.44 34.12 -20.44
C PHE A 90 8.55 35.16 -20.33
N PRO A 91 8.39 36.37 -20.90
CA PRO A 91 9.41 37.39 -20.75
C PRO A 91 9.55 37.70 -19.26
N LEU A 92 10.77 37.55 -18.78
CA LEU A 92 11.17 38.05 -17.48
C LEU A 92 11.28 39.57 -17.60
N PRO A 93 10.98 40.32 -16.52
CA PRO A 93 11.14 41.76 -16.55
C PRO A 93 12.60 42.10 -16.85
N GLU A 94 12.84 43.19 -17.57
CA GLU A 94 14.16 43.55 -18.09
C GLU A 94 15.21 43.70 -16.97
N ASN A 95 14.78 44.19 -15.80
CA ASN A 95 15.58 44.30 -14.57
C ASN A 95 15.64 43.00 -13.74
N TRP A 96 15.26 41.84 -14.27
CA TRP A 96 15.26 40.57 -13.52
C TRP A 96 16.63 40.24 -12.92
N LYS A 97 17.73 40.55 -13.62
CA LYS A 97 19.08 40.30 -13.09
C LYS A 97 19.42 41.19 -11.89
N GLU A 98 18.87 42.40 -11.85
CA GLU A 98 19.12 43.42 -10.82
C GLU A 98 18.22 43.23 -9.59
N MET A 99 17.05 42.58 -9.77
CA MET A 99 16.12 42.33 -8.67
C MET A 99 16.70 41.43 -7.58
N GLY A 100 16.41 41.78 -6.33
CA GLY A 100 16.69 40.94 -5.17
C GLY A 100 15.85 39.66 -5.16
N ILE A 101 16.28 38.64 -4.41
CA ILE A 101 15.57 37.35 -4.30
C ILE A 101 14.12 37.54 -3.82
N GLN A 102 13.90 38.46 -2.88
CA GLN A 102 12.56 38.76 -2.36
C GLN A 102 11.66 39.40 -3.43
N GLU A 103 12.18 40.33 -4.22
CA GLU A 103 11.43 40.97 -5.32
C GLU A 103 11.07 39.97 -6.40
N LYS A 104 11.99 39.05 -6.73
CA LYS A 104 11.75 37.93 -7.65
C LYS A 104 10.62 37.03 -7.15
N ASN A 105 10.62 36.69 -5.86
CA ASN A 105 9.56 35.88 -5.26
C ASN A 105 8.20 36.61 -5.29
N ASN A 106 8.18 37.89 -4.94
CA ASN A 106 6.97 38.72 -4.98
C ASN A 106 6.42 38.84 -6.42
N TYR A 107 7.30 38.99 -7.42
CA TYR A 107 6.92 39.05 -8.82
C TYR A 107 6.32 37.72 -9.31
N LEU A 108 6.99 36.60 -9.06
CA LEU A 108 6.51 35.29 -9.48
C LEU A 108 5.18 34.93 -8.80
N SER A 109 5.05 35.19 -7.50
CA SER A 109 3.83 34.89 -6.74
C SER A 109 2.65 35.75 -7.18
N SER A 110 2.83 37.06 -7.36
CA SER A 110 1.77 37.96 -7.85
C SER A 110 1.33 37.62 -9.29
N ARG A 111 2.25 37.17 -10.14
CA ARG A 111 1.93 36.73 -11.49
C ARG A 111 1.16 35.42 -11.48
N PHE A 112 1.56 34.47 -10.64
CA PHE A 112 0.87 33.19 -10.48
C PHE A 112 -0.58 33.38 -10.00
N THR A 113 -0.81 34.25 -9.01
CA THR A 113 -2.16 34.54 -8.51
C THR A 113 -3.02 35.19 -9.58
N ARG A 114 -2.47 36.15 -10.36
CA ARG A 114 -3.17 36.77 -11.50
C ARG A 114 -3.57 35.73 -12.56
N GLN A 115 -2.65 34.84 -12.93
CA GLN A 115 -2.94 33.80 -13.92
C GLN A 115 -4.01 32.82 -13.43
N ARG A 116 -3.96 32.45 -12.13
CA ARG A 116 -4.96 31.60 -11.50
C ARG A 116 -6.34 32.27 -11.50
N GLN A 117 -6.41 33.56 -11.18
CA GLN A 117 -7.66 34.33 -11.23
C GLN A 117 -8.24 34.34 -12.64
N LEU A 118 -7.43 34.65 -13.66
CA LEU A 118 -7.88 34.65 -15.06
C LEU A 118 -8.44 33.30 -15.51
N ARG A 119 -7.80 32.18 -15.10
CA ARG A 119 -8.31 30.84 -15.38
C ARG A 119 -9.65 30.59 -14.71
N GLN A 120 -9.80 30.98 -13.45
CA GLN A 120 -11.08 30.86 -12.73
C GLN A 120 -12.18 31.68 -13.38
N THR A 121 -11.90 32.93 -13.78
CA THR A 121 -12.87 33.79 -14.46
C THR A 121 -13.33 33.18 -15.79
N ARG A 122 -12.40 32.62 -16.59
CA ARG A 122 -12.75 31.94 -17.85
C ARG A 122 -13.64 30.72 -17.62
N ILE A 123 -13.32 29.89 -16.63
CA ILE A 123 -14.14 28.73 -16.28
C ILE A 123 -15.54 29.17 -15.86
N ILE A 124 -15.65 30.21 -15.03
CA ILE A 124 -16.96 30.75 -14.61
C ILE A 124 -17.75 31.29 -15.81
N GLN A 125 -17.10 31.98 -16.74
CA GLN A 125 -17.74 32.47 -17.96
C GLN A 125 -18.27 31.32 -18.82
N LEU A 126 -17.48 30.27 -19.03
CA LEU A 126 -17.89 29.08 -19.77
C LEU A 126 -19.07 28.35 -19.10
N ILE A 127 -19.06 28.24 -17.77
CA ILE A 127 -20.18 27.66 -17.02
C ILE A 127 -21.44 28.51 -17.19
N LYS A 128 -21.31 29.84 -17.14
CA LYS A 128 -22.44 30.76 -17.33
C LYS A 128 -23.03 30.63 -18.74
N GLU A 129 -22.19 30.58 -19.77
CA GLU A 129 -22.62 30.42 -21.15
C GLU A 129 -23.36 29.09 -21.37
N ASN A 130 -22.84 27.99 -20.80
CA ASN A 130 -23.46 26.66 -20.89
C ASN A 130 -24.77 26.53 -20.10
N ARG A 131 -25.03 27.38 -19.09
CA ARG A 131 -26.32 27.40 -18.38
C ARG A 131 -27.39 28.26 -19.04
N SER A 132 -26.99 29.16 -19.95
CA SER A 132 -27.91 30.02 -20.70
C SER A 132 -28.35 29.45 -22.05
N LYS A 133 -27.82 28.28 -22.44
CA LYS A 133 -28.27 27.47 -23.56
C LYS A 133 -29.15 26.34 -23.04
#